data_AF-H7EHI4-F1
#
_entry.id   AF-H7EHI4-F1
#
_cell.length_a   1.000
_cell.length_b   1.000
_cell.length_c   1.000
_cell.angle_alpha   90.00
_cell.angle_beta   90.00
_cell.angle_gamma   90.00
#
_symmetry.space_group_name_H-M   'P 1'
#
loop_
_entity.id
_entity.type
_entity.pdbx_description
1 polymer ?
#
loop_
_entity_poly.entity_id
_entity_poly.type
_entity_poly.pdbx_seq_one_letter_code
_entity_poly.pdbx_strand_id
1 'polypeptide(L)'
;MNDDEFVAEIFRRMKAMLEDERAECASNSRLGEEIRDEIVGCYDEDLSALSSLMPKISGVDSLFGLDDEDFALALSLMENYAESFVVDGTDSRALSETEEEYSRLADLIFDMYGEFEEDDGDDLEADDDD
;
A
#
# COMPACT_ATOMS: atom_id res chain seq x y z
N MET A 1 -8.74 -12.93 -10.71
CA MET A 1 -8.68 -11.76 -9.84
C MET A 1 -7.99 -10.67 -10.63
N ASN A 2 -8.72 -9.63 -11.01
CA ASN A 2 -8.15 -8.41 -11.59
C ASN A 2 -7.20 -7.75 -10.56
N ASP A 3 -6.27 -6.92 -11.02
CA ASP A 3 -5.36 -6.17 -10.16
C ASP A 3 -6.12 -5.26 -9.20
N ASP A 4 -7.26 -4.68 -9.61
CA ASP A 4 -8.12 -3.91 -8.70
C ASP A 4 -8.74 -4.76 -7.59
N GLU A 5 -9.16 -5.98 -7.91
CA GLU A 5 -9.68 -6.92 -6.91
C GLU A 5 -8.57 -7.35 -5.94
N PHE A 6 -7.33 -7.45 -6.43
CA PHE A 6 -6.15 -7.75 -5.64
C PHE A 6 -5.78 -6.57 -4.72
N VAL A 7 -5.71 -5.34 -5.23
CA VAL A 7 -5.44 -4.12 -4.44
C VAL A 7 -6.51 -3.92 -3.37
N ALA A 8 -7.79 -4.08 -3.72
CA ALA A 8 -8.87 -3.96 -2.75
C ALA A 8 -8.78 -5.03 -1.64
N GLU A 9 -8.29 -6.23 -1.95
CA GLU A 9 -8.03 -7.27 -0.96
C GLU A 9 -6.82 -6.94 -0.07
N ILE A 10 -5.74 -6.41 -0.63
CA ILE A 10 -4.58 -5.92 0.12
C ILE A 10 -5.01 -4.83 1.13
N PHE A 11 -5.84 -3.88 0.72
CA PHE A 11 -6.35 -2.83 1.59
C PHE A 11 -7.28 -3.35 2.69
N ARG A 12 -8.09 -4.37 2.42
CA ARG A 12 -8.88 -5.04 3.47
C ARG A 12 -7.99 -5.73 4.49
N ARG A 13 -6.92 -6.39 4.05
CA ARG A 13 -5.98 -7.08 4.93
C ARG A 13 -5.19 -6.11 5.79
N MET A 14 -4.66 -5.03 5.20
CA MET A 14 -4.06 -3.93 5.94
C MET A 14 -4.99 -3.39 7.00
N LYS A 15 -6.24 -3.10 6.64
CA LYS A 15 -7.22 -2.60 7.58
C LYS A 15 -7.41 -3.55 8.77
N ALA A 16 -7.55 -4.85 8.51
CA ALA A 16 -7.69 -5.85 9.57
C ALA A 16 -6.45 -5.92 10.48
N MET A 17 -5.25 -5.86 9.90
CA MET A 17 -3.99 -5.84 10.64
C MET A 17 -3.89 -4.62 11.56
N LEU A 18 -4.16 -3.42 11.01
CA LEU A 18 -4.13 -2.17 11.78
C LEU A 18 -5.21 -2.14 12.87
N GLU A 19 -6.41 -2.69 12.62
CA GLU A 19 -7.47 -2.82 13.63
C GLU A 19 -7.01 -3.71 14.80
N ASP A 20 -6.34 -4.83 14.51
CA ASP A 20 -5.80 -5.75 15.51
C ASP A 20 -4.64 -5.12 16.31
N GLU A 21 -3.66 -4.51 15.64
CA GLU A 21 -2.51 -3.84 16.29
C GLU A 21 -2.94 -2.65 17.13
N ARG A 22 -3.89 -1.84 16.62
CA ARG A 22 -4.51 -0.75 17.36
C ARG A 22 -5.19 -1.27 18.62
N ALA A 23 -5.96 -2.37 18.53
CA ALA A 23 -6.64 -2.96 19.68
C ALA A 23 -5.62 -3.49 20.71
N GLU A 24 -4.54 -4.11 20.25
CA GLU A 24 -3.45 -4.56 21.12
C GLU A 24 -2.81 -3.37 21.85
N CYS A 25 -2.45 -2.31 21.13
CA CYS A 25 -1.88 -1.09 21.70
C CYS A 25 -2.83 -0.42 22.71
N ALA A 26 -4.11 -0.29 22.36
CA ALA A 26 -5.14 0.28 23.24
C ALA A 26 -5.32 -0.53 24.53
N SER A 27 -5.14 -1.86 24.46
CA SER A 27 -5.23 -2.75 25.62
C SER A 27 -3.92 -2.89 26.40
N ASN A 28 -2.81 -2.36 25.87
CA ASN A 28 -1.49 -2.52 26.45
C ASN A 28 -1.30 -1.64 27.70
N SER A 29 -1.66 -2.21 28.85
CA SER A 29 -1.51 -1.58 30.16
C SER A 29 -0.06 -1.24 30.58
N ARG A 30 0.95 -1.67 29.82
CA ARG A 30 2.36 -1.32 30.08
C ARG A 30 2.75 0.03 29.46
N LEU A 31 2.00 0.51 28.47
CA LEU A 31 2.20 1.83 27.89
C LEU A 31 1.60 2.89 28.83
N GLY A 32 2.30 4.01 28.97
CA GLY A 32 1.71 5.20 29.59
C GLY A 32 0.53 5.71 28.77
N GLU A 33 -0.46 6.32 29.42
CA GLU A 33 -1.70 6.79 28.78
C GLU A 33 -1.42 7.72 27.58
N GLU A 34 -0.54 8.71 27.74
CA GLU A 34 -0.17 9.64 26.68
C GLU A 34 0.45 8.94 25.46
N ILE A 35 1.38 8.01 25.68
CA ILE A 35 2.05 7.25 24.61
C ILE A 35 1.06 6.32 23.91
N ARG A 36 0.17 5.68 24.67
CA ARG A 36 -0.86 4.82 24.11
C ARG A 36 -1.81 5.62 23.23
N ASP A 37 -2.26 6.78 23.69
CA ASP A 37 -3.20 7.61 22.95
C ASP A 37 -2.56 8.18 21.67
N GLU A 38 -1.27 8.52 21.70
CA GLU A 38 -0.50 8.92 20.51
C GLU A 38 -0.42 7.77 19.49
N ILE A 39 -0.01 6.58 19.92
CA ILE A 39 0.10 5.40 19.04
C ILE A 39 -1.27 5.01 18.45
N VAL A 40 -2.32 4.97 19.29
CA VAL A 40 -3.68 4.68 18.83
C VAL A 40 -4.18 5.75 17.85
N GLY A 41 -3.81 7.02 18.07
CA GLY A 41 -4.11 8.13 17.17
C GLY A 41 -3.53 7.91 15.77
N CYS A 42 -2.27 7.48 15.66
CA CYS A 42 -1.66 7.15 14.37
C CYS A 42 -2.45 6.05 13.63
N TYR A 43 -2.78 4.95 14.31
CA TYR A 43 -3.59 3.89 13.71
C TYR A 43 -4.99 4.38 13.29
N ASP A 44 -5.63 5.25 14.07
CA ASP A 44 -6.93 5.83 13.73
C ASP A 44 -6.87 6.70 12.46
N GLU A 45 -5.76 7.41 12.23
CA GLU A 45 -5.52 8.18 11.00
C GLU A 45 -5.36 7.27 9.78
N ASP A 46 -4.53 6.22 9.88
CA ASP A 46 -4.32 5.24 8.81
C ASP A 46 -5.61 4.49 8.45
N LEU A 47 -6.38 4.07 9.47
CA LEU A 47 -7.68 3.42 9.29
C LEU A 47 -8.71 4.34 8.63
N SER A 48 -8.66 5.64 8.93
CA SER A 48 -9.51 6.65 8.29
C SER A 48 -9.14 6.83 6.82
N ALA A 49 -7.85 6.92 6.50
CA ALA A 49 -7.35 6.99 5.13
C ALA A 49 -7.79 5.76 4.30
N LEU A 50 -7.57 4.55 4.81
CA LEU A 50 -7.99 3.31 4.16
C LEU A 50 -9.51 3.24 3.96
N SER A 51 -10.28 3.64 4.96
CA SER A 51 -11.75 3.60 4.88
C SER A 51 -12.32 4.60 3.87
N SER A 52 -11.63 5.71 3.62
CA SER A 52 -11.96 6.67 2.57
C SER A 52 -11.66 6.11 1.17
N LEU A 53 -10.55 5.36 1.04
CA LEU A 53 -10.00 4.92 -0.23
C LEU A 53 -10.66 3.63 -0.77
N MET A 54 -10.95 2.65 0.09
CA MET A 54 -11.56 1.36 -0.30
C MET A 54 -12.85 1.48 -1.14
N PRO A 55 -13.85 2.32 -0.79
CA PRO A 55 -15.07 2.44 -1.60
C PRO A 55 -14.81 3.13 -2.94
N LYS A 56 -13.79 4.00 -3.02
CA LYS A 56 -13.37 4.61 -4.29
C LYS A 56 -12.82 3.54 -5.20
N ILE A 57 -11.83 2.77 -4.75
CA ILE A 57 -11.21 1.68 -5.52
C ILE A 57 -12.22 0.61 -5.94
N SER A 58 -13.15 0.24 -5.06
CA SER A 58 -14.20 -0.73 -5.41
C SER A 58 -15.24 -0.17 -6.39
N GLY A 59 -15.34 1.16 -6.50
CA GLY A 59 -16.26 1.86 -7.39
C GLY A 59 -15.65 2.27 -8.72
N VAL A 60 -14.31 2.29 -8.84
CA VAL A 60 -13.60 2.47 -10.10
C VAL A 60 -13.27 1.10 -10.68
N ASP A 61 -13.48 0.91 -11.98
CA ASP A 61 -13.07 -0.32 -12.67
C ASP A 61 -11.53 -0.44 -12.78
N SER A 62 -10.78 0.57 -12.31
CA SER A 62 -9.32 0.62 -12.29
C SER A 62 -8.78 1.60 -11.25
N LEU A 63 -7.71 1.22 -10.53
CA LEU A 63 -6.95 2.06 -9.60
C LEU A 63 -6.43 3.34 -10.26
N PHE A 64 -6.09 3.29 -11.55
CA PHE A 64 -5.68 4.44 -12.36
C PHE A 64 -6.81 5.45 -12.62
N GLY A 65 -8.05 5.13 -12.26
CA GLY A 65 -9.16 6.08 -12.32
C GLY A 65 -9.39 6.83 -11.00
N LEU A 66 -8.55 6.63 -9.98
CA LEU A 66 -8.48 7.52 -8.82
C LEU A 66 -7.93 8.90 -9.23
N ASP A 67 -8.23 9.93 -8.43
CA ASP A 67 -7.54 11.21 -8.59
C ASP A 67 -6.08 11.12 -8.09
N ASP A 68 -5.24 12.08 -8.50
CA ASP A 68 -3.79 12.05 -8.22
C ASP A 68 -3.48 11.94 -6.71
N GLU A 69 -4.29 12.56 -5.85
CA GLU A 69 -4.10 12.55 -4.39
C GLU A 69 -4.45 11.17 -3.81
N ASP A 70 -5.60 10.61 -4.19
CA ASP A 70 -6.04 9.27 -3.80
C ASP A 70 -5.11 8.18 -4.35
N PHE A 71 -4.61 8.35 -5.57
CA PHE A 71 -3.69 7.43 -6.21
C PHE A 71 -2.33 7.42 -5.51
N ALA A 72 -1.75 8.59 -5.23
CA ALA A 72 -0.50 8.70 -4.47
C ALA A 72 -0.64 8.11 -3.05
N LEU A 73 -1.79 8.34 -2.40
CA LEU A 73 -2.10 7.73 -1.11
C LEU A 73 -2.22 6.21 -1.21
N ALA A 74 -2.89 5.69 -2.24
CA ALA A 74 -3.01 4.26 -2.49
C ALA A 74 -1.64 3.60 -2.65
N LEU A 75 -0.78 4.21 -3.48
CA LEU A 75 0.60 3.75 -3.69
C LEU A 75 1.38 3.70 -2.39
N SER A 76 1.41 4.81 -1.64
CA SER A 76 2.16 4.88 -0.38
C SER A 76 1.72 3.84 0.64
N LEU A 77 0.41 3.55 0.73
CA LEU A 77 -0.12 2.51 1.61
C LEU A 77 0.25 1.09 1.13
N MET A 78 0.25 0.85 -0.18
CA MET A 78 0.71 -0.44 -0.75
C MET A 78 2.20 -0.67 -0.54
N GLU A 79 3.03 0.36 -0.71
CA GLU A 79 4.46 0.32 -0.41
C GLU A 79 4.69 0.03 1.06
N ASN A 80 4.00 0.75 1.96
CA ASN A 80 4.13 0.53 3.38
C ASN A 80 3.69 -0.90 3.78
N TYR A 81 2.64 -1.45 3.16
CA TYR A 81 2.28 -2.87 3.36
C TYR A 81 3.34 -3.84 2.84
N ALA A 82 3.95 -3.56 1.69
CA ALA A 82 5.03 -4.37 1.13
C ALA A 82 6.31 -4.30 1.98
N GLU A 83 6.64 -3.13 2.53
CA GLU A 83 7.78 -2.93 3.46
C GLU A 83 7.50 -3.53 4.84
N SER A 84 6.28 -3.36 5.33
CA SER A 84 5.78 -3.91 6.58
C SER A 84 5.44 -5.38 6.46
N PHE A 85 5.60 -6.00 5.28
CA PHE A 85 5.23 -7.38 5.01
C PHE A 85 5.89 -8.29 6.04
N VAL A 86 5.05 -8.64 7.02
CA VAL A 86 5.41 -9.25 8.27
C VAL A 86 5.87 -10.66 7.94
N VAL A 87 7.18 -10.86 7.97
CA VAL A 87 7.81 -12.15 8.17
C VAL A 87 7.37 -12.66 9.55
N ASP A 88 6.13 -13.15 9.66
CA ASP A 88 5.80 -14.12 10.70
C ASP A 88 6.42 -15.45 10.23
N GLY A 89 7.74 -15.54 10.40
CA GLY A 89 8.57 -16.68 10.00
C GLY A 89 8.27 -17.96 10.78
N THR A 90 7.09 -18.06 11.39
CA THR A 90 6.64 -19.19 12.19
C THR A 90 5.83 -20.22 11.39
N ASP A 91 5.35 -19.90 10.19
CA ASP A 91 4.64 -20.88 9.34
C ASP A 91 5.20 -20.95 7.90
N SER A 92 5.90 -22.05 7.60
CA SER A 92 6.58 -22.30 6.32
C SER A 92 5.65 -22.49 5.13
N ARG A 93 4.34 -22.64 5.37
CA ARG A 93 3.32 -22.68 4.32
C ARG A 93 2.79 -21.29 3.97
N ALA A 94 2.70 -20.41 4.97
CA ALA A 94 2.40 -19.00 4.75
C ALA A 94 3.49 -18.37 3.89
N LEU A 95 4.76 -18.63 4.21
CA LEU A 95 5.93 -18.10 3.48
C LEU A 95 5.85 -18.17 1.94
N SER A 96 5.39 -19.27 1.34
CA SER A 96 5.30 -19.38 -0.14
C SER A 96 4.13 -18.61 -0.77
N GLU A 97 2.97 -18.58 -0.10
CA GLU A 97 1.82 -17.78 -0.56
C GLU A 97 2.09 -16.28 -0.36
N THR A 98 2.81 -15.97 0.71
CA THR A 98 3.34 -14.65 1.08
C THR A 98 4.39 -14.17 0.06
N GLU A 99 5.31 -15.01 -0.41
CA GLU A 99 6.27 -14.65 -1.48
C GLU A 99 5.59 -14.34 -2.83
N GLU A 100 4.58 -15.12 -3.23
CA GLU A 100 3.84 -14.87 -4.47
C GLU A 100 3.02 -13.56 -4.39
N GLU A 101 2.37 -13.32 -3.26
CA GLU A 101 1.64 -12.08 -2.99
C GLU A 101 2.57 -10.86 -3.00
N TYR A 102 3.72 -10.96 -2.33
CA TYR A 102 4.73 -9.91 -2.32
C TYR A 102 5.28 -9.64 -3.72
N SER A 103 5.65 -10.69 -4.47
CA SER A 103 6.14 -10.52 -5.84
C SER A 103 5.10 -9.84 -6.71
N ARG A 104 3.83 -10.24 -6.61
CA ARG A 104 2.76 -9.63 -7.38
C ARG A 104 2.50 -8.17 -6.99
N LEU A 105 2.57 -7.85 -5.69
CA LEU A 105 2.43 -6.48 -5.22
C LEU A 105 3.62 -5.60 -5.65
N ALA A 106 4.83 -6.14 -5.61
CA ALA A 106 6.04 -5.46 -6.06
C ALA A 106 6.01 -5.22 -7.59
N ASP A 107 5.59 -6.21 -8.38
CA ASP A 107 5.40 -6.07 -9.83
C ASP A 107 4.33 -5.01 -10.13
N LEU A 108 3.21 -5.00 -9.40
CA LEU A 108 2.17 -3.99 -9.57
C LEU A 108 2.67 -2.57 -9.24
N ILE A 109 3.39 -2.42 -8.11
CA ILE A 109 4.01 -1.14 -7.73
C ILE A 109 5.00 -0.71 -8.81
N PHE A 110 5.84 -1.63 -9.29
CA PHE A 110 6.80 -1.36 -10.35
C PHE A 110 6.13 -0.93 -11.66
N ASP A 111 5.07 -1.60 -12.10
CA ASP A 111 4.31 -1.21 -13.31
C ASP A 111 3.69 0.19 -13.15
N MET A 112 3.18 0.52 -11.95
CA MET A 112 2.64 1.85 -11.66
C MET A 112 3.73 2.94 -11.66
N TYR A 113 4.94 2.65 -11.17
CA TYR A 113 6.08 3.59 -11.22
C TYR A 113 6.75 3.66 -12.59
N GLY A 114 6.82 2.55 -13.32
CA GLY A 114 7.50 2.42 -14.61
C GLY A 114 6.77 3.15 -15.75
N GLU A 115 5.46 3.37 -15.63
CA GLU A 115 4.72 4.30 -16.51
C GLU A 115 4.89 5.78 -16.10
N PHE A 116 5.45 6.08 -14.92
CA PHE A 116 5.73 7.43 -14.41
C PHE A 116 7.21 7.86 -14.56
N GLU A 117 8.13 6.96 -14.91
CA GLU A 117 9.45 7.36 -15.39
C GLU A 117 9.27 8.07 -16.73
N GLU A 118 9.33 9.40 -16.68
CA GLU A 118 9.34 10.29 -17.84
C GLU A 118 10.27 9.72 -18.90
N ASP A 119 9.70 9.53 -20.09
CA ASP A 119 10.35 9.73 -21.38
C ASP A 119 11.45 10.80 -21.22
N ASP A 120 12.70 10.36 -20.99
CA ASP A 120 13.91 11.15 -21.18
C ASP A 120 14.00 11.41 -22.69
N GLY A 121 13.07 12.26 -23.16
CA GLY A 121 13.02 12.82 -24.49
C GLY A 121 14.19 13.76 -24.64
N ASP A 122 15.37 13.20 -24.83
CA ASP A 122 16.47 13.86 -25.52
C ASP A 122 16.83 13.03 -26.76
N ASP A 123 15.81 12.83 -27.60
CA ASP A 123 15.97 12.64 -29.04
C ASP A 123 16.43 13.98 -29.65
N LEU A 124 17.62 14.45 -29.27
CA LEU A 124 18.34 15.47 -30.02
C LEU A 124 19.11 14.79 -31.14
N GLU A 125 18.35 14.34 -32.13
CA GLU A 125 18.77 14.32 -33.52
C GLU A 125 19.21 15.75 -33.90
N ALA A 126 20.51 16.01 -33.86
CA ALA A 126 21.14 17.08 -34.62
C ALA A 126 22.27 16.46 -35.43
N ASP A 127 21.84 15.81 -36.50
CA ASP A 127 22.65 15.52 -37.68
C ASP A 127 23.12 16.85 -38.29
N ASP A 128 24.42 16.89 -38.56
CA ASP A 128 25.14 17.62 -39.61
C ASP A 128 25.21 19.17 -39.70
N ASP A 129 26.37 19.55 -40.25
CA ASP A 129 26.78 20.81 -40.92
C ASP A 129 27.21 22.03 -40.06
N ASP A 130 28.51 22.15 -39.75
CA ASP A 130 29.54 22.97 -40.47
C ASP A 130 30.93 22.92 -39.78
#